data_AF-A0A2V6KMX2-F1
#
_entry.id   AF-A0A2V6KMX2-F1
#
_cell.length_a   1.000
_cell.length_b   1.000
_cell.length_c   1.000
_cell.angle_alpha   90.00
_cell.angle_beta   90.00
_cell.angle_gamma   90.00
#
_symmetry.space_group_name_H-M   'P 1'
#
loop_
_entity.id
_entity.type
_entity.pdbx_description
1 polymer ?
#
loop_
_entity_poly.entity_id
_entity_poly.type
_entity_poly.pdbx_seq_one_letter_code
_entity_poly.pdbx_strand_id
1 'polypeptide(L)'
;MTIKTNTTILTTLLASIALAQESPTPTPSAIIEGSPVSSISPTESVTPQPSPEQTPSASPARNVRISFVPPPLEGRISLGIYDTQGKLVRVLHHEADLREFTIGADALVTQWDGKNDNGEDLPAGKYYARGYLVGPVKVEDVSQAATAPPENNSNASVKVKLMPNPLANDTRALVGLTAGFDNNGSYLKTNDGLPLFTISKSANSSRVSIAKKGDKSVEICQTDAAGFHQFRISNVDQMMAFDCGEFELK
;
A
#
# COMPACT_ATOMS: atom_id res chain seq x y z
N MET A 1 22.52 -52.88 -12.56
CA MET A 1 21.10 -53.26 -12.43
C MET A 1 20.34 -51.96 -12.30
N THR A 2 19.60 -51.61 -13.35
CA THR A 2 19.09 -50.27 -13.65
C THR A 2 17.58 -50.31 -13.54
N ILE A 3 16.94 -49.41 -12.78
CA ILE A 3 15.58 -48.96 -13.12
C ILE A 3 15.48 -47.47 -12.83
N LYS A 4 15.24 -46.73 -13.92
CA LYS A 4 14.99 -45.29 -14.04
C LYS A 4 13.51 -45.20 -14.39
N THR A 5 12.69 -44.47 -13.63
CA THR A 5 11.27 -44.25 -13.98
C THR A 5 11.04 -42.77 -14.24
N ASN A 6 10.93 -42.44 -15.53
CA ASN A 6 10.36 -41.20 -16.03
C ASN A 6 8.85 -41.42 -16.17
N THR A 7 8.03 -40.56 -15.56
CA THR A 7 6.59 -40.52 -15.82
C THR A 7 6.24 -39.19 -16.46
N THR A 8 5.97 -39.26 -17.76
CA THR A 8 5.37 -38.22 -18.60
C THR A 8 3.85 -38.25 -18.40
N ILE A 9 3.21 -37.11 -18.11
CA ILE A 9 1.75 -36.98 -18.21
C ILE A 9 1.42 -35.83 -19.16
N LEU A 10 0.54 -36.18 -20.09
CA LEU A 10 0.16 -35.51 -21.32
C LEU A 10 -0.87 -34.40 -21.08
N THR A 11 -0.76 -33.37 -21.90
CA THR A 11 -1.62 -32.18 -22.04
C THR A 11 -3.07 -32.51 -22.46
N THR A 12 -4.03 -31.72 -21.97
CA THR A 12 -5.28 -31.44 -22.69
C THR A 12 -5.61 -29.95 -22.62
N LEU A 13 -5.71 -29.35 -23.81
CA LEU A 13 -6.06 -27.97 -24.10
C LEU A 13 -7.53 -27.98 -24.54
N LEU A 14 -8.40 -27.22 -23.88
CA LEU A 14 -9.78 -27.00 -24.32
C LEU A 14 -9.93 -25.53 -24.74
N ALA A 15 -9.94 -25.32 -26.05
CA ALA A 15 -10.33 -24.08 -26.69
C ALA A 15 -11.85 -24.10 -26.91
N SER A 16 -12.55 -23.14 -26.33
CA SER A 16 -13.95 -22.88 -26.65
C SER A 16 -14.02 -21.69 -27.60
N ILE A 17 -14.39 -21.97 -28.85
CA ILE A 17 -14.78 -20.98 -29.84
C ILE A 17 -16.31 -21.04 -29.90
N ALA A 18 -17.00 -19.92 -29.68
CA ALA A 18 -18.41 -19.79 -29.99
C ALA A 18 -18.64 -18.48 -30.75
N LEU A 19 -19.45 -18.61 -31.79
CA LEU A 19 -19.63 -17.73 -32.93
C LEU A 19 -20.47 -16.48 -32.63
N ALA A 20 -20.31 -15.52 -33.53
CA ALA A 20 -20.93 -14.21 -33.63
C ALA A 20 -22.47 -14.18 -33.52
N GLN A 21 -22.99 -13.08 -32.97
CA GLN A 21 -24.18 -12.41 -33.51
C GLN A 21 -23.98 -10.89 -33.50
N GLU A 22 -24.03 -10.32 -34.70
CA GLU A 22 -24.08 -8.89 -34.99
C GLU A 22 -25.54 -8.46 -35.19
N SER A 23 -25.81 -7.14 -35.08
CA SER A 23 -26.97 -6.38 -35.62
C SER A 23 -28.01 -5.89 -34.58
N PRO A 24 -28.70 -4.74 -34.80
CA PRO A 24 -28.23 -3.46 -35.35
C PRO A 24 -28.60 -2.22 -34.49
N THR A 25 -27.91 -1.13 -34.78
CA THR A 25 -28.23 0.27 -34.45
C THR A 25 -29.59 0.70 -35.03
N PRO A 26 -30.45 1.44 -34.30
CA PRO A 26 -31.50 2.24 -34.91
C PRO A 26 -31.03 3.68 -35.19
N THR A 27 -31.13 4.08 -36.45
CA THR A 27 -31.01 5.46 -36.97
C THR A 27 -32.29 6.27 -36.66
N PRO A 28 -32.22 7.61 -36.49
CA PRO A 28 -33.35 8.42 -36.00
C PRO A 28 -34.28 8.90 -37.12
N SER A 29 -35.54 9.11 -36.76
CA SER A 29 -36.58 9.84 -37.52
C SER A 29 -37.73 10.11 -36.54
N ALA A 30 -38.51 11.17 -36.59
CA ALA A 30 -38.47 12.46 -37.25
C ALA A 30 -39.47 13.35 -36.47
N ILE A 31 -39.37 14.65 -36.71
CA ILE A 31 -40.21 15.75 -36.23
C ILE A 31 -41.70 15.49 -36.48
N ILE A 32 -42.55 15.74 -35.47
CA ILE A 32 -43.95 16.18 -35.68
C ILE A 32 -44.28 17.28 -34.67
N GLU A 33 -44.44 18.50 -35.20
CA GLU A 33 -45.14 19.62 -34.59
C GLU A 33 -46.61 19.27 -34.29
N GLY A 34 -47.12 19.75 -33.16
CA GLY A 34 -48.55 19.70 -32.86
C GLY A 34 -48.89 20.22 -31.47
N SER A 35 -48.78 21.53 -31.25
CA SER A 35 -49.62 22.23 -30.26
C SER A 35 -51.01 22.45 -30.89
N PRO A 36 -52.12 22.44 -30.13
CA PRO A 36 -52.48 23.60 -29.32
C PRO A 36 -53.15 23.33 -27.96
N VAL A 37 -52.79 24.20 -27.00
CA VAL A 37 -53.62 24.94 -26.02
C VAL A 37 -54.91 24.30 -25.48
N SER A 38 -55.01 24.15 -24.14
CA SER A 38 -56.02 24.85 -23.32
C SER A 38 -55.81 24.66 -21.81
N SER A 39 -55.93 25.79 -21.10
CA SER A 39 -55.83 26.02 -19.66
C SER A 39 -56.99 25.44 -18.85
N ILE A 40 -56.71 24.92 -17.65
CA ILE A 40 -57.51 25.11 -16.43
C ILE A 40 -56.67 24.69 -15.19
N SER A 41 -56.60 25.58 -14.20
CA SER A 41 -56.11 25.36 -12.83
C SER A 41 -57.31 25.45 -11.85
N PRO A 42 -57.16 25.22 -10.53
CA PRO A 42 -56.58 24.07 -9.82
C PRO A 42 -57.58 23.52 -8.77
N THR A 43 -57.38 22.31 -8.22
CA THR A 43 -57.91 21.98 -6.88
C THR A 43 -57.02 20.95 -6.18
N GLU A 44 -56.75 21.24 -4.91
CA GLU A 44 -55.84 20.58 -3.97
C GLU A 44 -56.00 19.06 -3.84
N SER A 45 -54.86 18.37 -3.72
CA SER A 45 -54.72 17.25 -2.80
C SER A 45 -53.24 17.11 -2.42
N VAL A 46 -52.91 17.61 -1.22
CA VAL A 46 -51.56 17.58 -0.66
C VAL A 46 -51.17 16.13 -0.36
N THR A 47 -50.26 15.58 -1.16
CA THR A 47 -49.49 14.38 -0.81
C THR A 47 -48.08 14.83 -0.46
N PRO A 48 -47.52 14.52 0.73
CA PRO A 48 -46.15 14.89 1.03
C PRO A 48 -45.20 14.14 0.10
N GLN A 49 -44.48 14.88 -0.72
CA GLN A 49 -43.41 14.39 -1.58
C GLN A 49 -42.28 13.85 -0.69
N PRO A 50 -41.74 12.64 -0.93
CA PRO A 50 -40.60 12.15 -0.16
C PRO A 50 -39.43 13.12 -0.39
N SER A 51 -38.81 13.54 0.71
CA SER A 51 -37.55 14.28 0.68
C SER A 51 -36.55 13.49 -0.18
N PRO A 52 -35.87 14.11 -1.15
CA PRO A 52 -34.78 13.42 -1.84
C PRO A 52 -33.78 12.98 -0.78
N GLU A 53 -33.52 11.67 -0.71
CA GLU A 53 -32.37 11.12 0.01
C GLU A 53 -31.15 11.89 -0.49
N GLN A 54 -30.52 12.63 0.42
CA GLN A 54 -29.27 13.30 0.15
C GLN A 54 -28.26 12.21 -0.18
N THR A 55 -27.99 12.03 -1.48
CA THR A 55 -26.78 11.35 -1.91
C THR A 55 -25.63 12.07 -1.21
N PRO A 56 -24.76 11.37 -0.44
CA PRO A 56 -23.66 12.03 0.24
C PRO A 56 -22.88 12.85 -0.77
N SER A 57 -22.85 14.16 -0.55
CA SER A 57 -22.14 15.12 -1.39
C SER A 57 -20.70 14.65 -1.48
N ALA A 58 -20.29 14.15 -2.66
CA ALA A 58 -18.91 13.78 -2.89
C ALA A 58 -18.05 15.00 -2.61
N SER A 59 -17.17 14.92 -1.61
CA SER A 59 -16.14 15.92 -1.35
C SER A 59 -15.38 16.18 -2.67
N PRO A 60 -15.02 17.44 -3.00
CA PRO A 60 -14.20 17.73 -4.16
C PRO A 60 -12.96 16.83 -4.16
N ALA A 61 -12.63 16.22 -5.30
CA ALA A 61 -11.43 15.39 -5.41
C ALA A 61 -10.19 16.27 -5.22
N ARG A 62 -9.58 16.20 -4.03
CA ARG A 62 -8.33 16.88 -3.70
C ARG A 62 -7.19 16.01 -4.19
N ASN A 63 -6.42 16.47 -5.17
CA ASN A 63 -5.25 15.72 -5.67
C ASN A 63 -3.98 16.53 -5.44
N VAL A 64 -3.08 15.99 -4.62
CA VAL A 64 -1.78 16.57 -4.31
C VAL A 64 -0.72 15.81 -5.09
N ARG A 65 0.00 16.50 -5.97
CA ARG A 65 1.14 15.93 -6.71
C ARG A 65 2.36 15.89 -5.82
N ILE A 66 2.97 14.72 -5.68
CA ILE A 66 4.19 14.48 -4.91
C ILE A 66 5.30 14.09 -5.88
N SER A 67 6.42 14.79 -5.84
CA SER A 67 7.60 14.49 -6.68
C SER A 67 8.87 14.45 -5.86
N PHE A 68 9.75 13.50 -6.17
CA PHE A 68 11.02 13.33 -5.46
C PHE A 68 12.07 12.69 -6.37
N VAL A 69 13.34 12.96 -6.08
CA VAL A 69 14.46 12.25 -6.69
C VAL A 69 14.71 11.00 -5.84
N PRO A 70 14.64 9.77 -6.41
CA PRO A 70 14.88 8.57 -5.62
C PRO A 70 16.35 8.51 -5.17
N PRO A 71 16.63 8.01 -3.95
CA PRO A 71 17.99 7.74 -3.51
C PRO A 71 18.75 6.85 -4.51
N PRO A 72 20.09 6.99 -4.63
CA PRO A 72 20.91 6.18 -5.52
C PRO A 72 21.16 4.78 -4.92
N LEU A 73 20.09 4.03 -4.70
CA LEU A 73 20.08 2.66 -4.21
C LEU A 73 19.03 1.89 -5.02
N GLU A 74 19.35 0.67 -5.44
CA GLU A 74 18.37 -0.23 -6.07
C GLU A 74 17.50 -0.89 -4.99
N GLY A 75 16.18 -0.95 -5.21
CA GLY A 75 15.26 -1.47 -4.23
C GLY A 75 13.81 -1.09 -4.49
N ARG A 76 12.97 -1.30 -3.48
CA ARG A 76 11.54 -0.94 -3.48
C ARG A 76 11.29 0.27 -2.59
N ILE A 77 10.24 1.03 -2.91
CA ILE A 77 9.92 2.29 -2.25
C ILE A 77 8.74 2.09 -1.31
N SER A 78 8.94 2.46 -0.04
CA SER A 78 7.83 2.73 0.88
C SER A 78 7.73 4.23 1.11
N LEU A 79 6.53 4.78 0.95
CA LEU A 79 6.26 6.22 1.02
C LEU A 79 4.99 6.46 1.84
N GLY A 80 5.08 7.34 2.83
CA GLY A 80 3.97 7.73 3.70
C GLY A 80 3.69 9.23 3.65
N ILE A 81 2.45 9.58 3.99
CA ILE A 81 2.03 10.96 4.27
C ILE A 81 1.95 11.14 5.79
N TYR A 82 2.44 12.26 6.27
CA TYR A 82 2.56 12.59 7.67
C TYR A 82 1.94 13.94 7.96
N ASP A 83 1.32 14.07 9.13
CA ASP A 83 0.88 15.37 9.63
C ASP A 83 2.05 16.20 10.18
N THR A 84 1.76 17.41 10.66
CA THR A 84 2.76 18.33 11.24
C THR A 84 3.37 17.83 12.54
N GLN A 85 2.77 16.85 13.20
CA GLN A 85 3.31 16.18 14.39
C GLN A 85 4.20 14.99 14.02
N GLY A 86 4.36 14.70 12.73
CA GLY A 86 5.13 13.58 12.22
C GLY A 86 4.44 12.23 12.37
N LYS A 87 3.12 12.22 12.62
CA LYS A 87 2.31 11.00 12.67
C LYS A 87 1.97 10.57 11.25
N LEU A 88 2.16 9.29 10.94
CA LEU A 88 1.74 8.69 9.67
C LEU A 88 0.21 8.71 9.58
N VAL A 89 -0.32 9.33 8.52
CA VAL A 89 -1.76 9.43 8.26
C VAL A 89 -2.22 8.61 7.07
N ARG A 90 -1.28 8.27 6.17
CA ARG A 90 -1.54 7.45 4.98
C ARG A 90 -0.28 6.71 4.58
N VAL A 91 -0.38 5.40 4.33
CA VAL A 91 0.59 4.66 3.53
C VAL A 91 0.24 4.89 2.06
N LEU A 92 1.11 5.60 1.34
CA LEU A 92 0.88 5.88 -0.07
C LEU A 92 1.42 4.76 -0.96
N HIS A 93 2.59 4.23 -0.61
CA HIS A 93 3.21 3.09 -1.28
C HIS A 93 3.85 2.17 -0.23
N HIS A 94 3.66 0.86 -0.39
CA HIS A 94 4.30 -0.17 0.41
C HIS A 94 5.02 -1.13 -0.54
N GLU A 95 6.35 -1.17 -0.47
CA GLU A 95 7.17 -2.00 -1.36
C GLU A 95 6.87 -1.77 -2.86
N ALA A 96 6.69 -0.52 -3.27
CA ALA A 96 6.42 -0.21 -4.67
C ALA A 96 7.70 -0.31 -5.53
N ASP A 97 7.56 -0.87 -6.72
CA ASP A 97 8.58 -0.81 -7.75
C ASP A 97 8.67 0.61 -8.35
N LEU A 98 9.85 1.01 -8.83
CA LEU A 98 10.04 2.33 -9.47
C LEU A 98 9.09 2.58 -10.64
N ARG A 99 8.58 1.51 -11.27
CA ARG A 99 7.65 1.56 -12.42
C ARG A 99 6.23 1.95 -12.04
N GLU A 100 5.89 1.87 -10.75
CA GLU A 100 4.58 2.29 -10.23
C GLU A 100 4.48 3.81 -10.12
N PHE A 101 5.59 4.52 -10.31
CA PHE A 101 5.65 5.97 -10.32
C PHE A 101 5.66 6.49 -11.75
N THR A 102 5.08 7.67 -11.95
CA THR A 102 5.21 8.39 -13.22
C THR A 102 6.59 9.04 -13.28
N ILE A 103 7.29 8.91 -14.42
CA ILE A 103 8.57 9.55 -14.66
C ILE A 103 8.31 11.01 -15.07
N GLY A 104 8.70 11.95 -14.21
CA GLY A 104 8.80 13.38 -14.53
C GLY A 104 10.09 13.71 -15.27
N ALA A 105 10.33 15.00 -15.54
CA ALA A 105 11.54 15.43 -16.24
C ALA A 105 12.84 15.03 -15.52
N ASP A 106 12.83 15.05 -14.19
CA ASP A 106 13.98 14.85 -13.30
C ASP A 106 13.61 14.15 -11.97
N ALA A 107 12.40 13.60 -11.87
CA ALA A 107 11.86 13.07 -10.63
C ALA A 107 10.90 11.89 -10.85
N LEU A 108 10.70 11.07 -9.83
CA LEU A 108 9.54 10.20 -9.72
C LEU A 108 8.34 10.99 -9.20
N VAL A 109 7.15 10.64 -9.67
CA VAL A 109 5.91 11.35 -9.36
C VAL A 109 4.81 10.37 -8.95
N THR A 110 4.10 10.71 -7.88
CA THR A 110 2.86 10.06 -7.43
C THR A 110 1.83 11.12 -7.02
N GLN A 111 0.61 10.69 -6.72
CA GLN A 111 -0.45 11.57 -6.25
C GLN A 111 -1.03 11.06 -4.94
N TRP A 112 -1.52 11.99 -4.11
CA TRP A 112 -2.30 11.70 -2.92
C TRP A 112 -3.66 12.39 -3.02
N ASP A 113 -4.71 11.66 -2.68
CA ASP A 113 -6.12 12.05 -2.81
C ASP A 113 -6.68 12.81 -1.59
N GLY A 114 -5.80 13.17 -0.64
CA GLY A 114 -6.18 13.86 0.59
C GLY A 114 -6.84 12.97 1.64
N LYS A 115 -6.84 11.63 1.48
CA LYS A 115 -7.47 10.69 2.41
C LYS A 115 -6.47 9.95 3.30
N ASN A 116 -6.95 9.47 4.44
CA ASN A 116 -6.19 8.54 5.29
C ASN A 116 -6.33 7.08 4.82
N ASP A 117 -5.70 6.13 5.50
CA ASP A 117 -5.78 4.69 5.14
C ASP A 117 -7.21 4.10 5.22
N ASN A 118 -8.12 4.71 5.98
CA ASN A 118 -9.53 4.32 6.06
C ASN A 118 -10.38 4.90 4.91
N GLY A 119 -9.78 5.73 4.05
CA GLY A 119 -10.50 6.42 2.96
C GLY A 119 -11.26 7.68 3.41
N GLU A 120 -11.04 8.15 4.63
CA GLU A 120 -11.66 9.36 5.16
C GLU A 120 -10.87 10.60 4.71
N ASP A 121 -11.58 11.66 4.35
CA ASP A 121 -10.95 12.94 3.98
C ASP A 121 -10.23 13.56 5.17
N LEU A 122 -8.97 13.96 4.98
CA LEU A 122 -8.21 14.70 5.96
C LEU A 122 -8.51 16.21 5.89
N PRO A 123 -8.34 16.96 7.00
CA PRO A 123 -8.56 18.40 7.01
C PRO A 123 -7.57 19.13 6.11
N ALA A 124 -7.98 20.29 5.59
CA ALA A 124 -7.06 21.19 4.88
C ALA A 124 -5.92 21.62 5.81
N GLY A 125 -4.71 21.74 5.26
CA GLY A 125 -3.52 22.09 6.02
C GLY A 125 -2.24 21.49 5.46
N LYS A 126 -1.17 21.60 6.27
CA LYS A 126 0.18 21.15 5.90
C LYS A 126 0.38 19.67 6.22
N TYR A 127 0.99 18.98 5.27
CA TYR A 127 1.39 17.58 5.36
C TYR A 127 2.80 17.40 4.79
N TYR A 128 3.46 16.31 5.16
CA TYR A 128 4.79 15.96 4.68
C TYR A 128 4.73 14.58 4.02
N ALA A 129 5.47 14.39 2.93
CA ALA A 129 5.67 13.05 2.39
C ALA A 129 7.14 12.65 2.54
N ARG A 130 7.37 11.47 3.12
CA ARG A 130 8.72 10.93 3.33
C ARG A 130 8.68 9.42 3.21
N GLY A 131 9.81 8.83 2.86
CA GLY A 131 9.89 7.41 2.60
C GLY A 131 11.26 6.83 2.80
N TYR A 132 11.35 5.55 2.47
CA TYR A 132 12.57 4.76 2.47
C TYR A 132 12.64 3.98 1.17
N LEU A 133 13.82 3.98 0.56
CA LEU A 133 14.16 3.03 -0.48
C LEU A 133 14.83 1.84 0.20
N VAL A 134 14.20 0.68 0.13
CA VAL A 134 14.62 -0.56 0.77
C VAL A 134 15.32 -1.43 -0.26
N GLY A 135 16.62 -1.61 -0.08
CA GLY A 135 17.48 -2.43 -0.93
C GLY A 135 17.29 -3.94 -0.70
N PRO A 136 18.23 -4.77 -1.20
CA PRO A 136 18.12 -6.21 -1.15
C PRO A 136 18.34 -6.76 0.28
N VAL A 137 17.25 -6.85 1.04
CA VAL A 137 17.21 -7.54 2.33
C VAL A 137 17.10 -9.06 2.12
N LYS A 138 17.76 -9.83 2.99
CA LYS A 138 17.73 -11.30 2.94
C LYS A 138 16.86 -11.81 4.08
N VAL A 139 15.86 -12.63 3.75
CA VAL A 139 15.02 -13.34 4.73
C VAL A 139 15.37 -14.81 4.73
N GLU A 140 15.62 -15.37 5.91
CA GLU A 140 15.88 -16.79 6.11
C GLU A 140 14.92 -17.32 7.17
N ASP A 141 14.21 -18.41 6.88
CA ASP A 141 13.48 -19.16 7.89
C ASP A 141 14.47 -20.01 8.70
N VAL A 142 14.57 -19.71 9.99
CA VAL A 142 15.48 -20.37 10.95
C VAL A 142 14.70 -21.06 12.06
N SER A 143 13.42 -21.35 11.85
CA SER A 143 12.50 -21.95 12.85
C SER A 143 13.02 -23.26 13.42
N GLN A 144 13.77 -24.04 12.64
CA GLN A 144 14.35 -25.32 13.08
C GLN A 144 15.57 -25.17 14.00
N ALA A 145 16.21 -24.00 14.03
CA ALA A 145 17.43 -23.74 14.80
C ALA A 145 17.18 -23.16 16.21
N ALA A 146 15.91 -22.92 16.57
CA ALA A 146 15.53 -22.24 17.81
C ALA A 146 15.17 -23.26 18.91
N THR A 147 15.87 -23.20 20.06
CA THR A 147 15.66 -24.15 21.16
C THR A 147 14.58 -23.70 22.18
N ALA A 148 14.08 -22.47 22.11
CA ALA A 148 12.91 -21.98 22.85
C ALA A 148 12.51 -20.57 22.37
N PRO A 149 11.23 -20.15 22.49
CA PRO A 149 10.83 -18.78 22.22
C PRO A 149 11.48 -17.82 23.23
N PRO A 150 12.12 -16.72 22.80
CA PRO A 150 12.56 -15.68 23.72
C PRO A 150 11.35 -14.98 24.38
N GLU A 151 11.54 -14.44 25.58
CA GLU A 151 10.48 -13.69 26.30
C GLU A 151 9.95 -12.54 25.44
N ASN A 152 8.63 -12.56 25.22
CA ASN A 152 7.94 -11.81 24.18
C ASN A 152 7.68 -10.36 24.59
N ASN A 153 8.48 -9.44 24.07
CA ASN A 153 8.15 -8.01 24.05
C ASN A 153 7.59 -7.63 22.67
N SER A 154 6.28 -7.76 22.46
CA SER A 154 5.61 -7.39 21.20
C SER A 154 5.70 -5.89 20.85
N ASN A 155 6.22 -5.06 21.77
CA ASN A 155 6.50 -3.62 21.56
C ASN A 155 8.00 -3.32 21.39
N ALA A 156 8.84 -4.33 21.18
CA ALA A 156 10.26 -4.12 20.98
C ALA A 156 10.53 -3.28 19.71
N SER A 157 11.45 -2.32 19.83
CA SER A 157 11.94 -1.50 18.72
C SER A 157 13.45 -1.64 18.65
N VAL A 158 13.98 -1.92 17.45
CA VAL A 158 15.42 -2.06 17.19
C VAL A 158 15.90 -0.83 16.43
N LYS A 159 16.91 -0.13 16.96
CA LYS A 159 17.54 0.97 16.26
C LYS A 159 18.57 0.44 15.25
N VAL A 160 18.44 0.84 13.99
CA VAL A 160 19.32 0.47 12.88
C VAL A 160 19.89 1.72 12.24
N LYS A 161 21.21 1.72 12.00
CA LYS A 161 21.86 2.78 11.25
C LYS A 161 21.74 2.49 9.76
N LEU A 162 21.11 3.39 9.02
CA LEU A 162 20.86 3.28 7.58
C LEU A 162 22.05 3.76 6.74
N MET A 163 22.04 3.41 5.46
CA MET A 163 22.95 4.01 4.48
C MET A 163 22.62 5.50 4.31
N PRO A 164 23.62 6.38 4.26
CA PRO A 164 23.37 7.80 4.04
C PRO A 164 22.85 8.01 2.61
N ASN A 165 21.79 8.81 2.48
CA ASN A 165 21.34 9.28 1.17
C ASN A 165 22.17 10.51 0.77
N PRO A 166 23.04 10.44 -0.25
CA PRO A 166 23.87 11.59 -0.65
C PRO A 166 23.07 12.74 -1.27
N LEU A 167 21.81 12.51 -1.64
CA LEU A 167 20.90 13.54 -2.17
C LEU A 167 20.19 14.32 -1.06
N ALA A 168 20.31 13.89 0.19
CA ALA A 168 19.67 14.50 1.34
C ALA A 168 20.71 14.79 2.43
N ASN A 169 20.54 15.90 3.15
CA ASN A 169 21.27 16.13 4.39
C ASN A 169 20.60 15.32 5.52
N ASP A 170 20.73 14.00 5.44
CA ASP A 170 19.83 13.06 6.12
C ASP A 170 20.18 12.87 7.61
N THR A 171 19.34 13.43 8.48
CA THR A 171 19.39 13.23 9.94
C THR A 171 18.72 11.92 10.38
N ARG A 172 18.01 11.22 9.48
CA ARG A 172 17.31 9.94 9.73
C ARG A 172 18.20 8.72 9.49
N ALA A 173 19.51 8.91 9.54
CA ALA A 173 20.49 7.83 9.47
C ALA A 173 20.34 6.78 10.59
N LEU A 174 19.56 7.04 11.64
CA LEU A 174 19.20 6.06 12.67
C LEU A 174 17.67 5.92 12.73
N VAL A 175 17.15 4.75 12.35
CA VAL A 175 15.71 4.46 12.33
C VAL A 175 15.36 3.42 13.39
N GLY A 176 14.23 3.59 14.07
CA GLY A 176 13.64 2.55 14.91
C GLY A 176 12.77 1.62 14.07
N LEU A 177 13.07 0.33 14.08
CA LEU A 177 12.34 -0.71 13.38
C LEU A 177 11.52 -1.55 14.35
N THR A 178 10.29 -1.85 13.97
CA THR A 178 9.37 -2.74 14.69
C THR A 178 8.81 -3.77 13.73
N ALA A 179 8.24 -4.85 14.27
CA ALA A 179 7.48 -5.80 13.47
C ALA A 179 5.99 -5.44 13.52
N GLY A 180 5.32 -5.50 12.37
CA GLY A 180 3.87 -5.40 12.22
C GLY A 180 3.30 -6.68 11.63
N PHE A 181 1.99 -6.84 11.76
CA PHE A 181 1.23 -7.86 11.06
C PHE A 181 -0.18 -7.40 10.81
N ASP A 182 -0.79 -7.96 9.78
CA ASP A 182 -2.18 -7.78 9.40
C ASP A 182 -2.71 -9.10 8.80
N ASN A 183 -3.86 -9.02 8.11
CA ASN A 183 -4.47 -10.19 7.47
C ASN A 183 -3.66 -10.76 6.30
N ASN A 184 -2.74 -9.97 5.73
CA ASN A 184 -1.92 -10.32 4.58
C ASN A 184 -0.55 -10.88 4.98
N GLY A 185 -0.18 -10.76 6.26
CA GLY A 185 1.01 -11.40 6.82
C GLY A 185 1.76 -10.50 7.79
N SER A 186 3.06 -10.75 7.94
CA SER A 186 3.95 -9.98 8.79
C SER A 186 4.93 -9.15 7.97
N TYR A 187 5.28 -7.97 8.49
CA TYR A 187 6.12 -7.00 7.80
C TYR A 187 6.98 -6.22 8.80
N LEU A 188 8.13 -5.77 8.32
CA LEU A 188 9.00 -4.83 9.00
C LEU A 188 8.45 -3.42 8.75
N LYS A 189 8.39 -2.60 9.80
CA LYS A 189 7.93 -1.21 9.72
C LYS A 189 8.79 -0.29 10.57
N THR A 190 8.76 0.99 10.27
CA THR A 190 9.33 2.01 11.15
C THR A 190 8.51 2.14 12.45
N ASN A 191 9.09 2.76 13.48
CA ASN A 191 8.42 3.00 14.75
C ASN A 191 7.21 3.94 14.66
N ASP A 192 7.15 4.79 13.63
CA ASP A 192 5.99 5.65 13.31
C ASP A 192 4.94 4.94 12.44
N GLY A 193 5.17 3.68 12.06
CA GLY A 193 4.17 2.80 11.47
C GLY A 193 4.27 2.54 9.97
N LEU A 194 5.22 3.16 9.25
CA LEU A 194 5.36 2.98 7.81
C LEU A 194 5.87 1.57 7.49
N PRO A 195 5.11 0.73 6.79
CA PRO A 195 5.55 -0.59 6.39
C PRO A 195 6.65 -0.50 5.34
N LEU A 196 7.73 -1.25 5.52
CA LEU A 196 8.95 -1.20 4.71
C LEU A 196 9.14 -2.45 3.85
N PHE A 197 8.85 -3.61 4.42
CA PHE A 197 9.20 -4.89 3.80
C PHE A 197 8.39 -6.05 4.39
N THR A 198 7.81 -6.89 3.54
CA THR A 198 7.02 -8.07 3.89
C THR A 198 7.94 -9.23 4.24
N ILE A 199 7.76 -9.77 5.43
CA ILE A 199 8.57 -10.86 5.99
C ILE A 199 7.96 -12.20 5.60
N SER A 200 6.67 -12.36 5.83
CA SER A 200 5.90 -13.56 5.49
C SER A 200 4.50 -13.15 5.03
N LYS A 201 3.95 -13.92 4.09
CA LYS A 201 2.55 -13.79 3.61
C LYS A 201 1.59 -14.75 4.31
N SER A 202 2.03 -15.37 5.42
CA SER A 202 1.21 -16.26 6.24
C SER A 202 0.09 -15.46 6.92
N ALA A 203 -1.15 -15.69 6.51
CA ALA A 203 -2.30 -15.04 7.13
C ALA A 203 -2.49 -15.49 8.59
N ASN A 204 -3.14 -14.64 9.39
CA ASN A 204 -3.54 -14.91 10.78
C ASN A 204 -2.38 -15.04 11.78
N SER A 205 -1.33 -14.22 11.62
CA SER A 205 -0.35 -14.01 12.70
C SER A 205 -1.05 -13.46 13.95
N SER A 206 -0.84 -14.11 15.08
CA SER A 206 -1.41 -13.71 16.38
C SER A 206 -0.46 -12.84 17.19
N ARG A 207 0.85 -13.02 16.97
CA ARG A 207 1.94 -12.28 17.62
C ARG A 207 3.13 -12.19 16.67
N VAL A 208 3.77 -11.03 16.65
CA VAL A 208 5.07 -10.84 16.00
C VAL A 208 5.94 -9.99 16.92
N SER A 209 7.21 -10.34 17.07
CA SER A 209 8.21 -9.60 17.82
C SER A 209 9.51 -9.48 17.04
N ILE A 210 10.32 -8.48 17.40
CA ILE A 210 11.61 -8.19 16.79
C ILE A 210 12.70 -8.16 17.85
N ALA A 211 13.85 -8.73 17.53
CA ALA A 211 15.06 -8.67 18.35
C ALA A 211 16.27 -8.30 17.49
N LYS A 212 17.22 -7.54 18.06
CA LYS A 212 18.48 -7.25 17.39
C LYS A 212 19.36 -8.49 17.41
N LYS A 213 19.86 -8.93 16.25
CA LYS A 213 20.82 -10.06 16.15
C LYS A 213 22.23 -9.62 15.75
N GLY A 214 22.36 -8.39 15.27
CA GLY A 214 23.61 -7.72 14.93
C GLY A 214 23.31 -6.28 14.50
N ASP A 215 24.32 -5.54 14.04
CA ASP A 215 24.10 -4.15 13.61
C ASP A 215 23.27 -4.02 12.33
N LYS A 216 23.25 -5.07 11.52
CA LYS A 216 22.61 -5.13 10.19
C LYS A 216 21.60 -6.25 10.05
N SER A 217 21.28 -6.92 11.16
CA SER A 217 20.40 -8.08 11.16
C SER A 217 19.47 -8.06 12.35
N VAL A 218 18.22 -8.42 12.09
CA VAL A 218 17.17 -8.59 13.08
C VAL A 218 16.61 -10.00 13.01
N GLU A 219 16.07 -10.45 14.12
CA GLU A 219 15.39 -11.72 14.26
C GLU A 219 13.93 -11.41 14.54
N ILE A 220 13.04 -12.04 13.77
CA ILE A 220 11.59 -11.87 13.88
C ILE A 220 11.02 -13.19 14.35
N CYS A 221 10.32 -13.16 15.48
CA CYS A 221 9.57 -14.31 15.95
C CYS A 221 8.09 -14.03 15.69
N GLN A 222 7.41 -14.93 15.00
CA GLN A 222 5.96 -14.85 14.81
C GLN A 222 5.28 -16.14 15.28
N THR A 223 4.02 -16.01 15.67
CA THR A 223 3.17 -17.16 15.99
C THR A 223 1.88 -17.03 15.20
N ASP A 224 1.60 -18.01 14.35
CA ASP A 224 0.37 -18.11 13.57
C ASP A 224 -0.37 -19.41 13.91
N ALA A 225 -1.38 -19.76 13.12
CA ALA A 225 -2.15 -21.00 13.29
C ALA A 225 -1.32 -22.28 13.03
N ALA A 226 -0.25 -22.19 12.23
CA ALA A 226 0.64 -23.31 11.93
C ALA A 226 1.73 -23.50 12.99
N GLY A 227 2.02 -22.48 13.78
CA GLY A 227 2.86 -22.57 14.96
C GLY A 227 3.80 -21.38 15.12
N PHE A 228 4.93 -21.65 15.77
CA PHE A 228 6.00 -20.67 15.96
C PHE A 228 6.95 -20.68 14.77
N HIS A 229 7.23 -19.50 14.22
CA HIS A 229 8.20 -19.30 13.15
C HIS A 229 9.22 -18.25 13.55
N GLN A 230 10.46 -18.46 13.15
CA GLN A 230 11.55 -17.53 13.37
C GLN A 230 12.23 -17.20 12.06
N PHE A 231 12.27 -15.91 11.74
CA PHE A 231 12.94 -15.39 10.55
C PHE A 231 14.16 -14.58 10.94
N ARG A 232 15.26 -14.81 10.24
CA ARG A 232 16.41 -13.91 10.26
C ARG A 232 16.34 -12.99 9.06
N ILE A 233 16.36 -11.69 9.32
CA ILE A 233 16.42 -10.67 8.28
C ILE A 233 17.79 -10.01 8.36
N SER A 234 18.55 -10.10 7.29
CA SER A 234 19.88 -9.49 7.16
C SER A 234 19.87 -8.36 6.14
N ASN A 235 20.89 -7.51 6.21
CA ASN A 235 21.04 -6.29 5.41
C ASN A 235 19.94 -5.25 5.67
N VAL A 236 19.39 -5.19 6.89
CA VAL A 236 18.36 -4.18 7.22
C VAL A 236 18.88 -2.74 7.23
N ASP A 237 20.20 -2.56 7.17
CA ASP A 237 20.87 -1.27 6.99
C ASP A 237 20.91 -0.82 5.53
N GLN A 238 20.66 -1.71 4.55
CA GLN A 238 20.56 -1.38 3.13
C GLN A 238 19.23 -0.69 2.82
N MET A 239 19.00 0.42 3.49
CA MET A 239 17.89 1.33 3.22
C MET A 239 18.43 2.75 3.21
N MET A 240 17.83 3.60 2.39
CA MET A 240 18.09 5.04 2.40
C MET A 240 16.79 5.78 2.66
N ALA A 241 16.79 6.70 3.62
CA ALA A 241 15.64 7.57 3.82
C ALA A 241 15.64 8.69 2.78
N PHE A 242 14.45 9.16 2.43
CA PHE A 242 14.28 10.33 1.60
C PHE A 242 13.11 11.19 2.08
N ASP A 243 13.10 12.44 1.63
CA ASP A 243 12.08 13.43 1.91
C ASP A 243 11.51 13.92 0.57
N CYS A 244 10.20 14.01 0.47
CA CYS A 244 9.53 14.58 -0.71
C CYS A 244 9.09 16.04 -0.46
N GLY A 245 9.24 16.54 0.76
CA GLY A 245 8.90 17.90 1.15
C GLY A 245 7.54 18.05 1.84
N GLU A 246 7.15 19.32 1.99
CA GLU A 246 5.87 19.78 2.53
C GLU A 246 4.87 20.01 1.39
N PHE A 247 3.60 19.71 1.65
CA PHE A 247 2.48 19.97 0.75
C PHE A 247 1.32 20.56 1.53
N GLU A 248 0.52 21.39 0.87
CA GLU A 248 -0.70 21.96 1.41
C GLU A 248 -1.92 21.28 0.78
N LEU A 249 -2.73 20.64 1.61
CA LEU A 249 -4.04 20.13 1.23
C LEU A 249 -5.06 21.27 1.32
N LYS A 250 -5.71 21.60 0.21
CA LYS A 250 -6.69 22.68 0.10
C LYS A 250 -8.12 22.20 0.27
#